data_AF-A0A0F8ZLJ4-F1
#
_entry.id   AF-A0A0F8ZLJ4-F1
#
_cell.length_a   1.000
_cell.length_b   1.000
_cell.length_c   1.000
_cell.angle_alpha   90.00
_cell.angle_beta   90.00
_cell.angle_gamma   90.00
#
_symmetry.space_group_name_H-M   'P 1'
#
loop_
_entity.id
_entity.type
_entity.pdbx_description
1 polymer ?
#
loop_
_entity_poly.entity_id
_entity_poly.type
_entity_poly.pdbx_seq_one_letter_code
_entity_poly.pdbx_strand_id
1 'polypeptide(L)'
;MTDTLTDNESLIAEQLRDAKLVDLPSELKANPVIHRGDEELEAPMTVKELSSAGYVYIWDSRTFERAPVLYYMLPSILRRRREDGSFIWTTNDPHKQPEMGHMKCLLHKDSPDRKEYDKMGFRACKKSNITTSVRDCFAL
;
A
#
# COMPACT_ATOMS: atom_id res chain seq x y z
N MET A 1 -1.55 -21.61 -31.18
CA MET A 1 -1.80 -21.22 -29.76
C MET A 1 -0.59 -20.50 -29.15
N THR A 2 0.17 -19.73 -29.94
CA THR A 2 1.38 -19.01 -29.47
C THR A 2 1.16 -17.49 -29.40
N ASP A 3 0.21 -16.92 -30.15
CA ASP A 3 -0.02 -15.47 -30.19
C ASP A 3 -0.38 -14.86 -28.84
N THR A 4 -1.31 -15.46 -28.09
CA THR A 4 -1.82 -14.89 -26.84
C THR A 4 -0.80 -14.82 -25.71
N LEU A 5 0.28 -15.62 -25.76
CA LEU A 5 1.38 -15.53 -24.79
C LEU A 5 2.31 -14.35 -25.11
N THR A 6 2.58 -14.12 -26.40
CA THR A 6 3.35 -12.97 -26.88
C THR A 6 2.67 -11.64 -26.58
N ASP A 7 1.34 -11.58 -26.75
CA ASP A 7 0.54 -10.38 -26.44
C ASP A 7 0.50 -10.06 -24.95
N ASN A 8 0.56 -11.07 -24.07
CA ASN A 8 0.58 -10.85 -22.63
C ASN A 8 1.93 -10.32 -22.14
N GLU A 9 3.03 -10.82 -22.68
CA GLU A 9 4.37 -10.33 -22.34
C GLU A 9 4.61 -8.92 -22.88
N SER A 10 4.02 -8.53 -24.02
CA SER A 10 4.07 -7.15 -24.50
C SER A 10 3.30 -6.18 -23.58
N LEU A 11 2.12 -6.57 -23.09
CA LEU A 11 1.36 -5.77 -22.11
C LEU A 11 2.11 -5.58 -20.79
N ILE A 12 2.79 -6.62 -20.29
CA ILE A 12 3.62 -6.50 -19.08
C ILE A 12 4.81 -5.57 -19.36
N ALA A 13 5.43 -5.65 -20.53
CA ALA A 13 6.54 -4.78 -20.92
C ALA A 13 6.12 -3.30 -21.01
N GLU A 14 4.91 -3.02 -21.51
CA GLU A 14 4.33 -1.67 -21.50
C GLU A 14 4.11 -1.18 -20.06
N GLN A 15 3.53 -2.01 -19.20
CA GLN A 15 3.31 -1.66 -17.78
C GLN A 15 4.60 -1.41 -17.01
N LEU A 16 5.67 -2.15 -17.31
CA LEU A 16 7.00 -1.92 -16.73
C LEU A 16 7.62 -0.61 -17.20
N ARG A 17 7.35 -0.19 -18.43
CA ARG A 17 7.81 1.09 -18.97
C ARG A 17 7.08 2.27 -18.32
N ASP A 18 5.79 2.13 -18.08
CA ASP A 18 4.94 3.20 -17.53
C ASP A 18 4.98 3.30 -16.00
N ALA A 19 5.63 2.34 -15.33
CA ALA A 19 5.77 2.28 -13.89
C ALA A 19 6.51 3.51 -13.33
N LYS A 20 5.82 4.31 -12.52
CA LYS A 20 6.41 5.48 -11.86
C LYS A 20 7.07 5.07 -10.54
N LEU A 21 8.40 5.20 -10.50
CA LEU A 21 9.17 5.06 -9.26
C LEU A 21 8.85 6.19 -8.29
N VAL A 22 8.62 5.82 -7.04
CA VAL A 22 8.43 6.76 -5.94
C VAL A 22 9.54 6.55 -4.92
N ASP A 23 10.11 7.66 -4.46
CA ASP A 23 11.15 7.67 -3.43
C ASP A 23 10.57 7.32 -2.05
N LEU A 24 11.33 6.55 -1.26
CA LEU A 24 11.00 6.34 0.15
C LEU A 24 11.32 7.60 0.96
N PRO A 25 10.36 8.11 1.75
CA PRO A 25 10.69 9.05 2.81
C PRO A 25 11.53 8.30 3.85
N SER A 26 12.74 8.79 4.12
CA SER A 26 13.63 8.23 5.12
C SER A 26 14.07 9.34 6.06
N GLU A 27 13.91 9.13 7.36
CA GLU A 27 14.38 10.07 8.38
C GLU A 27 15.91 10.26 8.33
N LEU A 28 16.64 9.24 7.86
CA LEU A 28 18.09 9.31 7.67
C LEU A 28 18.50 10.17 6.48
N LYS A 29 17.62 10.41 5.50
CA LYS A 29 17.85 11.44 4.47
C LYS A 29 17.76 12.85 5.07
N ALA A 30 16.90 13.04 6.08
CA ALA A 30 16.72 14.34 6.74
C ALA A 30 17.74 14.58 7.86
N ASN A 31 18.11 13.54 8.60
CA ASN A 31 19.05 13.55 9.71
C ASN A 31 20.06 12.40 9.56
N PRO A 32 21.18 12.60 8.83
CA PRO A 32 22.11 11.53 8.49
C PRO A 32 23.03 11.10 9.64
N VAL A 33 22.81 11.58 10.87
CA VAL A 33 23.68 11.31 12.02
C VAL A 33 23.16 10.10 12.78
N ILE A 34 23.89 8.99 12.71
CA ILE A 34 23.57 7.74 13.44
C ILE A 34 24.07 7.86 14.88
N HIS A 35 25.24 8.44 15.09
CA HIS A 35 25.87 8.59 16.39
C HIS A 35 26.57 9.95 16.47
N ARG A 36 26.36 10.68 17.57
CA ARG A 36 26.89 12.04 17.76
C ARG A 36 28.26 12.09 18.46
N GLY A 37 28.77 10.94 18.88
CA GLY A 37 29.96 10.80 19.69
C GLY A 37 29.61 10.71 21.19
N ASP A 38 30.22 9.77 21.90
CA ASP A 38 30.15 9.64 23.36
C ASP A 38 31.54 9.35 23.96
N GLU A 39 31.62 9.07 25.28
CA GLU A 39 32.89 8.83 25.98
C GLU A 39 33.63 7.57 25.50
N GLU A 40 32.96 6.64 24.80
CA GLU A 40 33.58 5.44 24.23
C GLU A 40 33.97 5.61 22.75
N LEU A 41 33.21 6.40 22.00
CA LEU A 41 33.44 6.69 20.58
C LEU A 41 33.35 8.21 20.32
N GLU A 42 34.47 8.93 20.38
CA GLU A 42 34.47 10.39 20.19
C GLU A 42 34.06 10.84 18.77
N ALA A 43 34.22 9.99 17.76
CA ALA A 43 33.97 10.36 16.38
C ALA A 43 32.48 10.15 15.99
N PRO A 44 31.77 11.20 15.52
CA PRO A 44 30.39 11.06 15.07
C PRO A 44 30.31 10.19 13.81
N MET A 45 29.33 9.27 13.79
CA MET A 45 29.06 8.41 12.64
C MET A 45 27.91 8.99 11.82
N THR A 46 28.18 9.25 10.54
CA THR A 46 27.20 9.78 9.57
C THR A 46 26.99 8.83 8.39
N VAL A 47 25.76 8.74 7.90
CA VAL A 47 25.42 7.98 6.69
C VAL A 47 26.06 8.65 5.47
N LYS A 48 26.88 7.89 4.73
CA LYS A 48 27.52 8.37 3.49
C LYS A 48 26.59 8.30 2.28
N GLU A 49 25.82 7.22 2.16
CA GLU A 49 24.90 7.00 1.04
C GLU A 49 23.76 6.07 1.48
N LEU A 50 22.52 6.40 1.09
CA LEU A 50 21.34 5.58 1.31
C LEU A 50 20.70 5.29 -0.05
N SER A 51 20.96 4.10 -0.60
CA SER A 51 20.30 3.65 -1.83
C SER A 51 19.02 2.89 -1.47
N SER A 52 17.90 3.33 -2.07
CA SER A 52 16.63 2.61 -2.02
C SER A 52 16.33 2.07 -3.41
N ALA A 53 15.88 0.82 -3.49
CA ALA A 53 15.43 0.22 -4.74
C ALA A 53 14.15 0.90 -5.32
N GLY A 54 13.55 1.82 -4.56
CA GLY A 54 12.29 2.48 -4.92
C GLY A 54 11.10 1.53 -4.83
N TYR A 55 9.91 2.11 -4.66
CA TYR A 55 8.65 1.38 -4.78
C TYR A 55 7.81 1.97 -5.90
N VAL A 56 6.98 1.12 -6.48
CA VAL A 56 5.95 1.46 -7.45
C VAL A 56 4.61 1.14 -6.81
N TYR A 57 3.65 2.04 -6.98
CA TYR A 57 2.27 1.74 -6.65
C TYR A 57 1.65 0.94 -7.79
N ILE A 58 0.98 -0.16 -7.42
CA ILE A 58 0.14 -0.93 -8.31
C ILE A 58 -1.29 -0.91 -7.79
N TRP A 59 -2.23 -1.15 -8.68
CA TRP A 59 -3.65 -1.21 -8.39
C TRP A 59 -4.19 -2.59 -8.70
N ASP A 60 -5.13 -3.05 -7.87
CA ASP A 60 -5.92 -4.23 -8.19
C ASP A 60 -6.89 -3.88 -9.35
N SER A 61 -6.93 -4.72 -10.37
CA SER A 61 -7.73 -4.51 -11.59
C SER A 61 -9.25 -4.49 -11.38
N ARG A 62 -9.74 -5.04 -10.26
CA ARG A 62 -11.16 -5.11 -9.90
C ARG A 62 -11.51 -4.22 -8.72
N THR A 63 -10.75 -4.32 -7.64
CA THR A 63 -11.09 -3.60 -6.41
C THR A 63 -10.54 -2.19 -6.39
N PHE A 64 -9.64 -1.84 -7.32
CA PHE A 64 -8.95 -0.54 -7.39
C PHE A 64 -8.13 -0.21 -6.14
N GLU A 65 -7.87 -1.21 -5.29
CA GLU A 65 -7.03 -1.05 -4.11
C GLU A 65 -5.58 -0.81 -4.52
N ARG A 66 -4.92 0.13 -3.85
CA ARG A 66 -3.53 0.51 -4.10
C ARG A 66 -2.58 -0.24 -3.17
N ALA A 67 -1.57 -0.90 -3.73
CA ALA A 67 -0.53 -1.59 -2.97
C ALA A 67 0.87 -1.09 -3.38
N PRO A 68 1.78 -0.84 -2.41
CA PRO A 68 3.18 -0.55 -2.71
C PRO A 68 3.95 -1.85 -2.98
N VAL A 69 4.77 -1.83 -4.04
CA VAL A 69 5.63 -2.95 -4.44
C VAL A 69 7.03 -2.47 -4.74
N LEU A 70 8.05 -3.24 -4.35
CA LEU A 70 9.44 -2.95 -4.72
C LEU A 70 9.64 -3.10 -6.24
N TYR A 71 10.34 -2.15 -6.87
CA TYR A 71 10.45 -2.09 -8.33
C TYR A 71 10.95 -3.40 -8.97
N TYR A 72 11.97 -4.03 -8.39
CA TYR A 72 12.52 -5.29 -8.92
C TYR A 72 11.55 -6.48 -8.82
N MET A 73 10.55 -6.42 -7.93
CA MET A 73 9.52 -7.45 -7.80
C MET A 73 8.35 -7.25 -8.78
N LEU A 74 8.24 -6.06 -9.38
CA LEU A 74 7.12 -5.68 -10.23
C LEU A 74 6.84 -6.70 -11.37
N PRO A 75 7.85 -7.20 -12.14
CA PRO A 75 7.58 -8.17 -13.20
C PRO A 75 6.95 -9.47 -12.68
N SER A 76 7.40 -9.96 -11.52
CA SER A 76 6.85 -11.18 -10.91
C SER A 76 5.41 -10.96 -10.42
N ILE A 77 5.10 -9.77 -9.92
CA ILE A 77 3.78 -9.43 -9.40
C ILE A 77 2.77 -9.20 -10.53
N LEU A 78 3.17 -8.51 -11.61
CA LEU A 78 2.30 -8.30 -12.79
C LEU A 78 1.94 -9.59 -13.51
N ARG A 79 2.78 -10.64 -13.43
CA ARG A 79 2.47 -11.97 -13.97
C ARG A 79 1.44 -12.75 -13.15
N ARG A 80 1.09 -12.30 -11.93
CA ARG A 80 0.14 -13.03 -11.08
C ARG A 80 -1.27 -12.96 -11.65
N ARG A 81 -1.91 -14.13 -11.73
CA ARG A 81 -3.26 -14.31 -12.26
C ARG A 81 -4.22 -14.79 -11.18
N ARG A 82 -5.49 -14.45 -11.34
CA ARG A 82 -6.60 -15.04 -10.57
C ARG A 82 -6.95 -16.43 -11.12
N GLU A 83 -7.85 -17.11 -10.42
CA GLU A 83 -8.43 -18.40 -10.82
C GLU A 83 -9.10 -18.34 -12.20
N ASP A 84 -9.65 -17.17 -12.56
CA ASP A 84 -10.26 -16.91 -13.87
C ASP A 84 -9.26 -16.58 -14.98
N GLY A 85 -7.95 -16.53 -14.68
CA GLY A 85 -6.89 -16.24 -15.64
C GLY A 85 -6.63 -14.76 -15.93
N SER A 86 -7.42 -13.83 -15.36
CA SER A 86 -7.21 -12.39 -15.47
C SER A 86 -6.02 -11.89 -14.62
N PHE A 87 -5.42 -10.78 -15.04
CA PHE A 87 -4.36 -10.12 -14.27
C PHE A 87 -4.92 -9.52 -12.98
N ILE A 88 -4.27 -9.82 -11.85
CA ILE A 88 -4.65 -9.25 -10.55
C ILE A 88 -4.29 -7.78 -10.48
N TRP A 89 -3.09 -7.44 -10.96
CA TRP A 89 -2.47 -6.14 -10.75
C TRP A 89 -2.28 -5.37 -12.06
N THR A 90 -2.31 -4.05 -11.96
CA THR A 90 -1.98 -3.11 -13.06
C THR A 90 -1.15 -1.95 -12.51
N THR A 91 -0.26 -1.38 -13.33
CA THR A 91 0.44 -0.13 -13.04
C THR A 91 -0.32 1.11 -13.49
N ASN A 92 -1.41 0.94 -14.25
CA ASN A 92 -2.25 2.04 -14.69
C ASN A 92 -3.22 2.45 -13.57
N ASP A 93 -3.29 3.74 -13.25
CA ASP A 93 -4.22 4.26 -12.25
C ASP A 93 -5.65 4.19 -12.82
N PRO A 94 -6.54 3.37 -12.23
CA PRO A 94 -7.90 3.23 -12.71
C PRO A 94 -8.76 4.50 -12.48
N HIS A 95 -8.24 5.51 -11.75
CA HIS A 95 -8.95 6.73 -11.35
C HIS A 95 -10.30 6.48 -10.68
N LYS A 96 -10.46 5.27 -10.12
CA LYS A 96 -11.63 4.81 -9.38
C LYS A 96 -11.20 4.52 -7.94
N GLN A 97 -12.09 4.84 -7.02
CA GLN A 97 -11.87 4.53 -5.60
C GLN A 97 -12.34 3.11 -5.32
N PRO A 98 -11.66 2.39 -4.40
CA PRO A 98 -12.12 1.09 -3.95
C PRO A 98 -13.51 1.20 -3.32
N GLU A 99 -14.35 0.19 -3.54
CA GLU A 99 -15.69 0.14 -2.96
C GLU A 99 -15.58 0.10 -1.44
N MET A 100 -15.95 1.21 -0.80
CA MET A 100 -15.99 1.27 0.65
C MET A 100 -17.36 0.77 1.13
N GLY A 101 -17.37 -0.23 2.00
CA GLY A 101 -18.60 -0.72 2.62
C GLY A 101 -19.37 0.38 3.35
N HIS A 102 -20.68 0.20 3.51
CA HIS A 102 -21.54 1.16 4.24
C HIS A 102 -21.58 0.90 5.76
N MET A 103 -20.92 -0.15 6.23
CA MET A 103 -20.89 -0.54 7.64
C MET A 103 -20.27 0.57 8.49
N LYS A 104 -21.04 1.08 9.44
CA LYS A 104 -20.56 2.07 10.41
C LYS A 104 -19.99 1.34 11.63
N CYS A 105 -18.98 1.93 12.26
CA CYS A 105 -18.45 1.44 13.52
C CYS A 105 -19.55 1.45 14.60
N LEU A 106 -19.51 0.51 15.55
CA LEU A 106 -20.42 0.49 16.71
C LEU A 106 -20.35 1.78 17.53
N LEU A 107 -19.18 2.45 17.52
CA LEU A 107 -18.98 3.75 18.17
C LEU A 107 -19.39 4.95 17.29
N HIS A 108 -19.99 4.73 16.13
CA HIS A 108 -20.49 5.80 15.28
C HIS A 108 -21.68 6.52 15.95
N LYS A 109 -21.87 7.80 15.61
CA LYS A 109 -22.95 8.62 16.17
C LYS A 109 -24.35 8.06 15.92
N ASP A 110 -24.50 7.43 14.75
CA ASP A 110 -25.76 6.82 14.29
C ASP A 110 -25.98 5.39 14.83
N SER A 111 -25.10 4.90 15.72
CA SER A 111 -25.26 3.56 16.32
C SER A 111 -26.49 3.54 17.25
N PRO A 112 -27.34 2.50 17.18
CA PRO A 112 -28.52 2.39 18.04
C PRO A 112 -28.14 2.42 19.54
N ASP A 113 -26.98 1.85 19.88
CA ASP A 113 -26.49 1.74 21.26
C ASP A 113 -25.57 2.90 21.67
N ARG A 114 -25.52 4.00 20.88
CA ARG A 114 -24.62 5.13 21.13
C ARG A 114 -24.72 5.68 22.56
N LYS A 115 -25.95 5.78 23.08
CA LYS A 115 -26.21 6.26 24.44
C LYS A 115 -25.54 5.41 25.51
N GLU A 116 -25.46 4.10 25.29
CA GLU A 116 -24.83 3.19 26.25
C GLU A 116 -23.31 3.31 26.21
N TYR A 117 -22.74 3.43 25.01
CA TYR A 117 -21.30 3.69 24.84
C TYR A 117 -20.87 5.05 25.40
N ASP A 118 -21.73 6.07 25.33
CA ASP A 118 -21.50 7.37 25.97
C ASP A 118 -21.42 7.25 27.50
N LYS A 119 -22.31 6.48 28.13
CA LYS A 119 -22.26 6.23 29.59
C LYS A 119 -20.99 5.52 30.03
N MET A 120 -20.49 4.59 29.20
CA MET A 120 -19.23 3.89 29.45
C MET A 120 -17.99 4.77 29.19
N GLY A 121 -18.16 5.98 28.65
CA GLY A 121 -17.08 6.93 28.38
C GLY A 121 -16.35 6.74 27.05
N PHE A 122 -16.90 5.92 26.13
CA PHE A 122 -16.29 5.73 24.81
C PHE A 122 -16.54 6.94 23.90
N ARG A 123 -15.50 7.39 23.19
CA ARG A 123 -15.60 8.53 22.26
C ARG A 123 -16.42 8.16 21.01
N ALA A 124 -17.05 9.16 20.39
CA ALA A 124 -17.72 8.98 19.11
C ALA A 124 -16.68 8.81 17.99
N CYS A 125 -16.84 7.76 17.19
CA CYS A 125 -16.02 7.55 16.01
C CYS A 125 -16.28 8.65 14.97
N LYS A 126 -15.21 9.23 14.41
CA LYS A 126 -15.27 10.27 13.37
C LYS A 126 -15.29 9.70 11.94
N LYS A 127 -15.03 8.41 11.77
CA LYS A 127 -14.98 7.77 10.45
C LYS A 127 -16.40 7.61 9.90
N SER A 128 -16.59 7.92 8.63
CA SER A 128 -17.86 7.78 7.92
C SER A 128 -18.34 6.33 7.82
N ASN A 129 -17.41 5.40 7.63
CA ASN A 129 -17.64 3.97 7.42
C ASN A 129 -16.37 3.19 7.76
N ILE A 130 -16.55 1.91 8.06
CA ILE A 130 -15.47 0.92 8.13
C ILE A 130 -15.13 0.55 6.69
N THR A 131 -13.86 0.70 6.34
CA THR A 131 -13.32 0.18 5.09
C THR A 131 -13.37 -1.34 5.15
N THR A 132 -14.08 -1.97 4.23
CA THR A 132 -13.92 -3.39 3.95
C THR A 132 -12.61 -3.56 3.18
N SER A 133 -11.46 -3.40 3.83
CA SER A 133 -10.24 -3.92 3.22
C SER A 133 -10.31 -5.44 3.38
N VAL A 134 -10.18 -6.18 2.28
CA VAL A 134 -10.26 -7.66 2.29
C VAL A 134 -9.12 -8.28 3.12
N ARG A 135 -8.16 -7.46 3.59
CA ARG A 135 -7.06 -7.85 4.47
C ARG A 135 -7.39 -7.85 5.96
N ASP A 136 -8.41 -7.12 6.42
CA ASP A 136 -8.71 -7.03 7.86
C ASP A 136 -9.45 -8.27 8.40
N CYS A 137 -9.82 -9.23 7.54
CA CYS A 137 -10.47 -10.48 7.94
C CYS A 137 -9.51 -11.56 8.47
N PHE A 138 -8.17 -11.34 8.44
CA PHE A 138 -7.18 -12.36 8.85
C PHE A 138 -6.11 -11.85 9.82
N ALA A 139 -6.37 -10.74 10.51
CA ALA A 139 -5.53 -10.22 11.58
C ALA A 139 -6.32 -10.20 12.90
N LEU A 140 -6.68 -11.39 13.39
CA LEU A 140 -6.99 -11.68 14.79
C LEU A 140 -6.12 -12.87 15.22
#